data_AF-A0A355S964-F1
#
_entry.id   AF-A0A355S964-F1
#
_cell.length_a   1.000
_cell.length_b   1.000
_cell.length_c   1.000
_cell.angle_alpha   90.00
_cell.angle_beta   90.00
_cell.angle_gamma   90.00
#
_symmetry.space_group_name_H-M   'P 1'
#
loop_
_entity.id
_entity.type
_entity.pdbx_description
1 polymer ?
#
loop_
_entity_poly.entity_id
_entity_poly.type
_entity_poly.pdbx_seq_one_letter_code
_entity_poly.pdbx_strand_id
1 'polypeptide(L)'
;MVAGWESRIGKANKELEGSSVGEDRATWLRSRIKMLETGIADMKFASFLIAEYDPFIVIPTNIVKDRRDPYAPNIGDFAIVLYGRTAYPAIVGDAGPTYKVGEASLRLAREINAKSTPYSRPVSDLTVTYLVFPRSADDPRRAPDYRHWHKRCEELVDKIGGLGEGVELHQWKNLLAAE
;
A
#
# COMPACT_ATOMS: atom_id res chain seq x y z
N MET A 1 0.82 -8.92 -12.26
CA MET A 1 -0.66 -9.06 -12.19
C MET A 1 -1.34 -8.70 -13.53
N VAL A 2 -1.06 -7.52 -14.10
CA VAL A 2 -1.59 -7.07 -15.41
C VAL A 2 -1.33 -8.09 -16.53
N ALA A 3 -0.08 -8.56 -16.71
CA ALA A 3 0.27 -9.56 -17.73
C ALA A 3 -0.57 -10.86 -17.63
N GLY A 4 -0.91 -11.29 -16.40
CA GLY A 4 -1.76 -12.45 -16.18
C GLY A 4 -3.22 -12.22 -16.61
N TRP A 5 -3.72 -10.99 -16.48
CA TRP A 5 -5.06 -10.62 -16.94
C TRP A 5 -5.09 -10.42 -18.45
N GLU A 6 -4.05 -9.83 -19.04
CA GLU A 6 -3.87 -9.74 -20.50
C GLU A 6 -3.84 -11.12 -21.16
N SER A 7 -3.15 -12.10 -20.55
CA SER A 7 -3.16 -13.49 -21.01
C SER A 7 -4.57 -14.12 -20.97
N ARG A 8 -5.37 -13.81 -19.95
CA ARG A 8 -6.76 -14.31 -19.81
C ARG A 8 -7.69 -13.68 -20.84
N ILE A 9 -7.52 -12.39 -21.14
CA ILE A 9 -8.23 -11.72 -22.24
C ILE A 9 -7.89 -12.40 -23.57
N GLY A 10 -6.60 -12.65 -23.84
CA GLY A 10 -6.15 -13.33 -25.05
C GLY A 10 -6.77 -14.72 -25.23
N LYS A 11 -6.88 -15.51 -24.15
CA LYS A 11 -7.56 -16.82 -24.17
C LYS A 11 -9.07 -16.70 -24.43
N ALA A 12 -9.73 -15.73 -23.80
CA ALA A 12 -11.16 -15.49 -23.99
C ALA A 12 -11.51 -15.01 -25.41
N ASN A 13 -10.66 -14.17 -26.02
CA ASN A 13 -10.81 -13.76 -27.41
C ASN A 13 -10.66 -14.93 -28.39
N LYS A 14 -9.65 -15.80 -28.18
CA LYS A 14 -9.48 -17.03 -28.98
C LYS A 14 -10.67 -17.98 -28.85
N GLU A 15 -11.28 -18.06 -27.67
CA GLU A 15 -12.49 -18.86 -27.47
C GLU A 15 -13.67 -18.26 -28.26
N LEU A 16 -13.87 -16.94 -28.22
CA LEU A 16 -14.92 -16.25 -28.99
C LEU A 16 -14.79 -16.40 -30.52
N GLU A 17 -13.58 -16.56 -31.04
CA GLU A 17 -13.33 -16.80 -32.46
C GLU A 17 -13.69 -18.24 -32.90
N GLY A 18 -13.87 -19.16 -31.95
CA GLY A 18 -14.25 -20.54 -32.22
C GLY A 18 -15.69 -20.68 -32.70
N SER A 19 -15.91 -21.48 -33.75
CA SER A 19 -17.22 -21.67 -34.39
C SER A 19 -18.27 -22.43 -33.55
N SER A 20 -17.91 -22.87 -32.33
CA SER A 20 -18.74 -23.70 -31.45
C SER A 20 -19.21 -23.00 -30.17
N VAL A 21 -18.97 -21.69 -30.03
CA VAL A 21 -19.37 -20.94 -28.83
C VAL A 21 -20.86 -20.59 -28.91
N GLY A 22 -21.66 -21.18 -28.03
CA GLY A 22 -23.06 -20.83 -27.86
C GLY A 22 -23.26 -19.38 -27.39
N GLU A 23 -24.42 -18.80 -27.69
CA GLU A 23 -24.72 -17.37 -27.47
C GLU A 23 -24.56 -16.92 -26.01
N ASP A 24 -24.99 -17.74 -25.04
CA ASP A 24 -24.82 -17.48 -23.61
C ASP A 24 -23.34 -17.43 -23.19
N ARG A 25 -22.53 -18.33 -23.75
CA ARG A 25 -21.09 -18.39 -23.49
C ARG A 25 -20.37 -17.20 -24.11
N ALA A 26 -20.77 -16.79 -25.32
CA ALA A 26 -20.23 -15.60 -25.97
C ALA A 26 -20.53 -14.33 -25.17
N THR A 27 -21.76 -14.20 -24.65
CA THR A 27 -22.17 -13.07 -23.82
C THR A 27 -21.39 -13.02 -22.50
N TRP A 28 -21.19 -14.17 -21.86
CA TRP A 28 -20.36 -14.28 -20.65
C TRP A 28 -18.89 -13.90 -20.92
N LEU A 29 -18.30 -14.40 -22.02
CA LEU A 29 -16.92 -14.09 -22.40
C LEU A 29 -16.73 -12.59 -22.65
N ARG A 30 -17.64 -11.95 -23.39
CA ARG A 30 -17.59 -10.48 -23.64
C ARG A 30 -17.70 -9.67 -22.34
N SER A 31 -18.61 -10.05 -21.44
CA SER A 31 -18.71 -9.41 -20.12
C SER A 31 -17.44 -9.60 -19.29
N ARG A 32 -16.86 -10.81 -19.33
CA ARG A 32 -15.62 -11.13 -18.64
C ARG A 32 -14.43 -10.34 -19.18
N ILE A 33 -14.30 -10.20 -20.50
CA ILE A 33 -13.26 -9.40 -21.15
C ILE A 33 -13.40 -7.94 -20.72
N LYS A 34 -14.59 -7.35 -20.81
CA LYS A 34 -14.84 -5.96 -20.40
C LYS A 34 -14.44 -5.71 -18.94
N MET A 35 -14.79 -6.61 -18.03
CA MET A 35 -14.40 -6.49 -16.62
C MET A 35 -12.87 -6.53 -16.45
N LEU A 36 -12.18 -7.43 -17.16
CA LEU A 36 -10.72 -7.54 -17.10
C LEU A 36 -10.04 -6.30 -17.71
N GLU A 37 -10.55 -5.77 -18.82
CA GLU A 37 -10.05 -4.55 -19.45
C GLU A 37 -10.22 -3.32 -18.55
N THR A 38 -11.40 -3.14 -17.94
CA THR A 38 -11.64 -2.07 -16.97
C THR A 38 -10.69 -2.20 -15.78
N GLY A 39 -10.53 -3.41 -15.21
CA GLY A 39 -9.61 -3.58 -14.09
C GLY A 39 -8.13 -3.42 -14.49
N ILE A 40 -7.74 -3.72 -15.74
CA ILE A 40 -6.41 -3.39 -16.25
C ILE A 40 -6.24 -1.87 -16.38
N ALA A 41 -7.23 -1.16 -16.92
CA ALA A 41 -7.20 0.29 -17.01
C ALA A 41 -7.09 0.93 -15.62
N ASP A 42 -7.86 0.42 -14.65
CA ASP A 42 -7.80 0.84 -13.26
C ASP A 42 -6.45 0.52 -12.63
N MET A 43 -5.86 -0.66 -12.85
CA MET A 43 -4.51 -0.98 -12.36
C MET A 43 -3.40 -0.16 -13.02
N LYS A 44 -3.60 0.28 -14.27
CA LYS A 44 -2.66 1.17 -14.99
C LYS A 44 -2.79 2.62 -14.50
N PHE A 45 -3.97 3.03 -14.05
CA PHE A 45 -4.26 4.40 -13.60
C PHE A 45 -4.11 4.58 -12.08
N ALA A 46 -4.66 3.66 -11.29
CA ALA A 46 -4.59 3.62 -9.85
C ALA A 46 -3.46 2.70 -9.40
N SER A 47 -2.43 3.29 -8.79
CA SER A 47 -1.46 2.50 -8.03
C SER A 47 -2.12 2.06 -6.72
N PHE A 48 -2.29 0.75 -6.55
CA PHE A 48 -2.79 0.15 -5.32
C PHE A 48 -1.63 -0.32 -4.45
N LEU A 49 -1.76 -0.14 -3.14
CA LEU A 49 -0.82 -0.71 -2.17
C LEU A 49 -1.15 -2.18 -1.93
N ILE A 50 -0.13 -3.03 -1.97
CA ILE A 50 -0.25 -4.46 -1.73
C ILE A 50 0.24 -4.76 -0.32
N ALA A 51 -0.66 -5.22 0.55
CA ALA A 51 -0.39 -5.37 1.98
C ALA A 51 0.87 -6.20 2.32
N GLU A 52 1.24 -7.18 1.50
CA GLU A 52 2.42 -8.03 1.73
C GLU A 52 3.74 -7.41 1.26
N TYR A 53 3.69 -6.39 0.41
CA TYR A 53 4.86 -5.81 -0.26
C TYR A 53 5.11 -4.36 0.16
N ASP A 54 4.04 -3.56 0.29
CA ASP A 54 4.15 -2.13 0.52
C ASP A 54 3.99 -1.78 2.00
N PRO A 55 4.95 -1.05 2.60
CA PRO A 55 4.86 -0.60 3.98
C PRO A 55 3.91 0.60 4.09
N PHE A 56 2.74 0.39 4.69
CA PHE A 56 1.79 1.47 4.95
C PHE A 56 1.10 1.30 6.30
N ILE A 57 0.54 2.39 6.78
CA ILE A 57 -0.25 2.46 8.01
C ILE A 57 -1.68 2.86 7.68
N VAL A 58 -2.59 2.55 8.59
CA VAL A 58 -3.99 2.92 8.48
C VAL A 58 -4.34 3.90 9.60
N ILE A 59 -4.95 5.02 9.24
CA ILE A 59 -5.35 6.07 10.17
C ILE A 59 -6.87 6.06 10.30
N PRO A 60 -7.44 6.26 11.51
CA PRO A 60 -8.88 6.37 11.69
C PRO A 60 -9.54 7.35 10.73
N THR A 61 -10.65 6.95 10.12
CA THR A 61 -11.37 7.75 9.12
C THR A 61 -11.80 9.12 9.65
N ASN A 62 -12.14 9.24 10.93
CA ASN A 62 -12.50 10.51 11.55
C ASN A 62 -11.33 11.50 11.64
N ILE A 63 -10.09 11.00 11.74
CA ILE A 63 -8.87 11.83 11.74
C ILE A 63 -8.57 12.30 10.32
N VAL A 64 -8.55 11.38 9.34
CA VAL A 64 -8.28 11.71 7.93
C VAL A 64 -9.33 12.68 7.35
N LYS A 65 -10.57 12.61 7.84
CA LYS A 65 -11.67 13.46 7.38
C LYS A 65 -11.80 14.78 8.15
N ASP A 66 -11.03 15.03 9.21
CA ASP A 66 -11.13 16.30 9.92
C ASP A 66 -10.51 17.43 9.10
N ARG A 67 -11.35 18.14 8.33
CA ARG A 67 -10.92 19.27 7.50
C ARG A 67 -10.68 20.56 8.29
N ARG A 68 -10.99 20.57 9.59
CA ARG A 68 -10.75 21.72 10.45
C ARG A 68 -9.32 21.71 11.00
N ASP A 69 -8.73 20.53 11.14
CA ASP A 69 -7.35 20.39 11.57
C ASP A 69 -6.41 20.59 10.37
N PRO A 70 -5.60 21.67 10.35
CA PRO A 70 -4.64 21.88 9.27
C PRO A 70 -3.58 20.78 9.19
N TYR A 71 -3.35 20.03 10.25
CA TYR A 71 -2.39 18.93 10.34
C TYR A 71 -3.03 17.56 10.23
N ALA A 72 -4.32 17.48 9.86
CA ALA A 72 -4.94 16.21 9.55
C ALA A 72 -4.16 15.48 8.42
N PRO A 73 -3.79 14.20 8.63
CA PRO A 73 -3.08 13.42 7.64
C PRO A 73 -3.97 13.11 6.42
N ASN A 74 -3.34 13.03 5.26
CA ASN A 74 -3.96 12.65 3.99
C ASN A 74 -3.43 11.30 3.52
N ILE A 75 -4.23 10.62 2.70
CA ILE A 75 -3.76 9.41 2.01
C ILE A 75 -2.57 9.76 1.11
N GLY A 76 -1.48 9.03 1.29
CA GLY A 76 -0.20 9.22 0.64
C GLY A 76 0.82 10.01 1.46
N ASP A 77 0.44 10.62 2.59
CA ASP A 77 1.40 11.30 3.45
C ASP A 77 2.44 10.32 4.00
N PHE A 78 3.70 10.73 4.03
CA PHE A 78 4.79 9.94 4.58
C PHE A 78 4.60 9.74 6.08
N ALA A 79 5.02 8.58 6.54
CA ALA A 79 5.02 8.21 7.94
C ALA A 79 6.28 7.40 8.29
N ILE A 80 6.61 7.37 9.57
CA ILE A 80 7.60 6.47 10.15
C ILE A 80 6.92 5.69 11.26
N VAL A 81 7.08 4.37 11.24
CA VAL A 81 6.71 3.52 12.37
C VAL A 81 7.96 3.24 13.19
N LEU A 82 7.95 3.57 14.47
CA LEU A 82 9.04 3.32 15.39
C LEU A 82 8.73 2.09 16.23
N TYR A 83 9.67 1.14 16.25
CA TYR A 83 9.63 0.00 17.15
C TYR A 83 11.06 -0.37 17.58
N GLY A 84 11.32 -0.36 18.89
CA GLY A 84 12.68 -0.52 19.42
C GLY A 84 13.61 0.60 18.93
N ARG A 85 14.72 0.22 18.30
CA ARG A 85 15.70 1.15 17.71
C ARG A 85 15.60 1.26 16.19
N THR A 86 14.46 0.86 15.61
CA THR A 86 14.27 0.87 14.16
C THR A 86 13.11 1.79 13.79
N ALA A 87 13.39 2.69 12.86
CA ALA A 87 12.43 3.57 12.22
C ALA A 87 12.10 3.00 10.85
N TYR A 88 10.84 2.65 10.62
CA TYR A 88 10.36 2.03 9.39
C TYR A 88 9.65 3.06 8.51
N PRO A 89 10.23 3.50 7.38
CA PRO A 89 9.55 4.36 6.42
C PRO A 89 8.24 3.72 5.93
N ALA A 90 7.17 4.50 5.85
CA ALA A 90 5.87 4.07 5.40
C ALA A 90 5.09 5.26 4.82
N ILE A 91 3.87 5.01 4.38
CA ILE A 91 2.90 6.05 4.05
C ILE A 91 1.56 5.79 4.75
N VAL A 92 0.74 6.82 4.86
CA VAL A 92 -0.69 6.68 5.17
C VAL A 92 -1.37 6.06 3.96
N GLY A 93 -1.62 4.75 4.02
CA GLY A 93 -2.13 3.98 2.90
C GLY A 93 -3.65 3.88 2.84
N ASP A 94 -4.30 3.93 4.00
CA ASP A 94 -5.76 3.74 4.09
C ASP A 94 -6.38 4.47 5.30
N ALA A 95 -7.71 4.59 5.25
CA ALA A 95 -8.55 5.11 6.31
C ALA A 95 -9.36 3.98 6.97
N GLY A 96 -9.06 3.71 8.24
CA GLY A 96 -9.61 2.59 9.00
C GLY A 96 -10.79 2.96 9.89
N PRO A 97 -11.28 2.00 10.70
CA PRO A 97 -12.34 2.22 11.67
C PRO A 97 -11.99 3.30 12.70
N THR A 98 -13.00 4.03 13.16
CA THR A 98 -12.83 5.25 13.98
C THR A 98 -12.40 5.00 15.42
N TYR A 99 -12.48 3.75 15.89
CA TYR A 99 -12.28 3.36 17.29
C TYR A 99 -10.96 2.63 17.54
N LYS A 100 -10.10 2.43 16.51
CA LYS A 100 -8.81 1.75 16.66
C LYS A 100 -7.69 2.46 15.91
N VAL A 101 -6.50 2.45 16.51
CA VAL A 101 -5.24 2.90 15.92
C VAL A 101 -4.24 1.74 16.00
N GLY A 102 -3.27 1.71 15.09
CA GLY A 102 -2.23 0.68 15.08
C GLY A 102 -2.37 -0.37 13.97
N GLU A 103 -3.27 -0.13 13.01
CA GLU A 103 -3.34 -0.95 11.80
C GLU A 103 -2.23 -0.57 10.83
N ALA A 104 -1.64 -1.59 10.22
CA ALA A 104 -0.58 -1.45 9.24
C ALA A 104 -0.55 -2.63 8.27
N SER A 105 0.23 -2.49 7.21
CA SER A 105 0.39 -3.53 6.22
C SER A 105 1.05 -4.79 6.78
N LEU A 106 0.77 -5.93 6.16
CA LEU A 106 1.36 -7.21 6.54
C LEU A 106 2.88 -7.21 6.30
N ARG A 107 3.38 -6.44 5.33
CA ARG A 107 4.81 -6.19 5.10
C ARG A 107 5.48 -5.64 6.35
N LEU A 108 4.90 -4.59 6.93
CA LEU A 108 5.41 -3.95 8.14
C LEU A 108 5.33 -4.89 9.34
N ALA A 109 4.16 -5.51 9.53
CA ALA A 109 3.95 -6.44 10.64
C ALA A 109 4.93 -7.63 10.61
N ARG A 110 5.21 -8.18 9.42
CA ARG A 110 6.17 -9.29 9.25
C ARG A 110 7.63 -8.87 9.42
N GLU A 111 7.98 -7.62 9.10
CA GLU A 111 9.32 -7.10 9.36
C GLU A 111 9.59 -6.99 10.88
N ILE A 112 8.58 -6.59 11.65
CA ILE A 112 8.65 -6.55 13.12
C ILE A 112 8.62 -7.97 13.72
N ASN A 113 7.72 -8.81 13.22
CA ASN A 113 7.56 -10.19 13.68
C ASN A 113 7.14 -11.09 12.52
N ALA A 114 8.05 -11.94 12.06
CA ALA A 114 7.85 -12.82 10.91
C ALA A 114 6.64 -13.77 11.03
N LYS A 115 6.13 -14.03 12.25
CA LYS A 115 4.94 -14.87 12.49
C LYS A 115 3.63 -14.12 12.34
N SER A 116 3.66 -12.82 12.06
CA SER A 116 2.46 -12.00 11.92
C SER A 116 1.61 -12.46 10.73
N THR A 117 0.30 -12.44 10.93
CA THR A 117 -0.72 -12.78 9.93
C THR A 117 -1.83 -11.74 10.01
N PRO A 118 -2.80 -11.72 9.07
CA PRO A 118 -3.98 -10.88 9.19
C PRO A 118 -4.77 -11.07 10.50
N TYR A 119 -4.58 -12.22 11.18
CA TYR A 119 -5.26 -12.57 12.42
C TYR A 119 -4.34 -12.53 13.65
N SER A 120 -3.04 -12.34 13.45
CA SER A 120 -2.03 -12.33 14.52
C SER A 120 -1.18 -11.06 14.42
N ARG A 121 -1.37 -10.16 15.39
CA ARG A 121 -0.64 -8.90 15.49
C ARG A 121 0.86 -9.13 15.80
N PRO A 122 1.76 -8.23 15.36
CA PRO A 122 3.19 -8.35 15.63
C PRO A 122 3.56 -8.07 17.09
N VAL A 123 2.84 -7.13 17.71
CA VAL A 123 3.09 -6.58 19.05
C VAL A 123 1.76 -6.40 19.77
N SER A 124 1.72 -6.70 21.08
CA SER A 124 0.52 -6.53 21.92
C SER A 124 0.64 -5.39 22.93
N ASP A 125 1.84 -4.86 23.14
CA ASP A 125 2.13 -3.78 24.09
C ASP A 125 2.14 -2.40 23.41
N LEU A 126 2.06 -1.33 24.21
CA LEU A 126 2.13 0.07 23.75
C LEU A 126 3.57 0.52 23.47
N THR A 127 4.25 -0.18 22.56
CA THR A 127 5.67 0.06 22.23
C THR A 127 5.89 0.49 20.78
N VAL A 128 4.83 0.66 20.00
CA VAL A 128 4.88 1.11 18.60
C VAL A 128 4.39 2.54 18.51
N THR A 129 5.19 3.41 17.90
CA THR A 129 4.84 4.82 17.67
C THR A 129 4.68 5.07 16.18
N TYR A 130 3.62 5.78 15.80
CA TYR A 130 3.36 6.21 14.43
C TYR A 130 3.61 7.70 14.33
N LEU A 131 4.67 8.10 13.63
CA LEU A 131 4.97 9.48 13.29
C LEU A 131 4.48 9.74 11.88
N VAL A 132 3.48 10.60 11.71
CA VAL A 132 2.98 11.00 10.39
C VAL A 132 3.47 12.40 10.09
N PHE A 133 3.84 12.64 8.83
CA PHE A 133 4.20 13.96 8.32
C PHE A 133 3.06 14.48 7.44
N PRO A 134 2.13 15.29 7.98
CA PRO A 134 0.96 15.73 7.23
C PRO A 134 1.35 16.60 6.02
N ARG A 135 0.57 16.49 4.95
CA ARG A 135 0.77 17.26 3.69
C ARG A 135 2.12 17.01 3.03
N SER A 136 2.65 15.80 3.16
CA SER A 136 3.93 15.39 2.59
C SER A 136 3.79 14.47 1.39
N ALA A 137 2.57 14.03 1.08
CA ALA A 137 2.27 13.19 -0.08
C ALA A 137 2.87 13.75 -1.37
N ASP A 138 3.41 12.87 -2.21
CA ASP A 138 3.85 13.24 -3.55
C ASP A 138 2.65 13.70 -4.41
N ASP A 139 2.89 14.73 -5.22
CA ASP A 139 1.97 15.19 -6.27
C ASP A 139 2.74 15.32 -7.60
N PRO A 140 2.38 14.56 -8.65
CA PRO A 140 1.33 13.55 -8.68
C PRO A 140 1.69 12.32 -7.83
N ARG A 141 0.68 11.58 -7.37
CA ARG A 141 0.87 10.28 -6.70
C ARG A 141 1.55 9.30 -7.66
N ARG A 142 2.46 8.48 -7.13
CA ARG A 142 3.26 7.52 -7.90
C ARG A 142 3.20 6.13 -7.29
N ALA A 143 3.64 5.15 -8.06
CA ALA A 143 3.85 3.80 -7.56
C ALA A 143 4.86 3.79 -6.40
N PRO A 144 4.74 2.83 -5.46
CA PRO A 144 5.70 2.66 -4.38
C PRO A 144 7.14 2.57 -4.90
N ASP A 145 8.00 3.47 -4.39
CA ASP A 145 9.45 3.44 -4.60
C ASP A 145 10.10 3.56 -3.22
N TYR A 146 10.64 2.46 -2.73
CA TYR A 146 11.16 2.39 -1.37
C TYR A 146 12.43 3.21 -1.15
N ARG A 147 13.22 3.48 -2.21
CA ARG A 147 14.39 4.35 -2.10
C ARG A 147 13.95 5.80 -1.97
N HIS A 148 12.95 6.19 -2.76
CA HIS A 148 12.32 7.50 -2.63
C HIS A 148 11.68 7.68 -1.25
N TRP A 149 10.92 6.69 -0.76
CA TRP A 149 10.27 6.76 0.56
C TRP A 149 11.27 6.87 1.70
N HIS A 150 12.36 6.10 1.66
CA HIS A 150 13.44 6.20 2.63
C HIS A 150 14.02 7.61 2.66
N LYS A 151 14.43 8.14 1.50
CA LYS A 151 14.98 9.50 1.38
C LYS A 151 14.00 10.58 1.86
N ARG A 152 12.72 10.47 1.50
CA ARG A 152 11.70 11.44 1.94
C ARG A 152 11.48 11.40 3.45
N CYS A 153 11.46 10.22 4.05
CA CYS A 153 11.34 10.08 5.50
C CYS A 153 12.57 10.62 6.22
N GLU A 154 13.78 10.39 5.69
CA GLU A 154 15.04 10.97 6.19
C GLU A 154 14.98 12.50 6.19
N GLU A 155 14.67 13.10 5.04
CA GLU A 155 14.54 14.56 4.91
C GLU A 155 13.49 15.16 5.86
N LEU A 156 12.40 14.44 6.13
CA LEU A 156 11.30 14.90 6.99
C LEU A 156 11.63 14.76 8.47
N VAL A 157 12.28 13.67 8.87
CA VAL A 157 12.68 13.48 10.27
C VAL A 157 13.80 14.45 10.66
N ASP A 158 14.73 14.74 9.74
CA ASP A 158 15.80 15.71 9.97
C ASP A 158 15.27 17.13 10.24
N LYS A 159 14.14 17.51 9.62
CA LYS A 159 13.47 18.79 9.87
C LYS A 159 12.90 18.92 11.28
N ILE A 160 12.69 17.81 11.99
CA ILE A 160 12.12 17.80 13.35
C ILE A 160 13.13 17.34 14.41
N GLY A 161 14.43 17.34 14.07
CA GLY A 161 15.52 17.04 15.01
C GLY A 161 16.33 15.78 14.67
N GLY A 162 15.97 15.05 13.62
CA GLY A 162 16.70 13.87 13.16
C GLY A 162 16.46 12.63 14.02
N LEU A 163 17.23 11.57 13.73
CA LEU A 163 17.17 10.31 14.47
C LEU A 163 18.03 10.37 15.73
N GLY A 164 17.54 9.74 16.80
CA GLY A 164 18.30 9.58 18.03
C GLY A 164 19.49 8.63 17.86
N GLU A 165 20.44 8.70 18.80
CA GLU A 165 21.63 7.86 18.80
C GLU A 165 21.26 6.36 18.75
N GLY A 166 21.86 5.64 17.79
CA GLY A 166 21.64 4.21 17.59
C GLY A 166 20.27 3.85 17.01
N VAL A 167 19.45 4.83 16.59
CA VAL A 167 18.22 4.57 15.82
C VAL A 167 18.56 4.52 14.34
N GLU A 168 18.10 3.46 13.66
CA GLU A 168 18.34 3.27 12.23
C GLU A 168 17.06 3.47 11.41
N LEU A 169 17.18 4.18 10.28
CA LEU A 169 16.11 4.26 9.28
C LEU A 169 16.17 3.05 8.35
N HIS A 170 15.20 2.16 8.50
CA HIS A 170 15.12 0.89 7.81
C HIS A 170 15.01 1.06 6.29
N GLN A 171 15.82 0.31 5.55
CA GLN A 171 15.76 0.25 4.09
C GLN A 171 15.00 -0.99 3.63
N TRP A 172 13.82 -0.77 3.04
CA TRP A 172 12.99 -1.86 2.54
C TRP A 172 13.61 -2.55 1.33
N LYS A 173 13.67 -3.88 1.39
CA LYS A 173 13.93 -4.72 0.23
C LYS A 173 12.68 -4.83 -0.63
N ASN A 174 12.85 -4.66 -1.94
CA ASN A 174 11.79 -4.97 -2.88
C ASN A 174 11.61 -6.49 -2.99
N LEU A 175 10.43 -6.98 -2.58
CA LEU A 175 10.08 -8.40 -2.62
C LEU A 175 9.19 -8.75 -3.82
N LEU A 176 8.71 -7.74 -4.57
CA LEU A 176 8.12 -7.95 -5.89
C LEU A 176 9.30 -8.22 -6.83
N ALA A 177 9.55 -9.49 -7.10
CA ALA A 177 10.73 -9.94 -7.83
C ALA A 177 10.97 -9.15 -9.13
N ALA A 178 12.25 -8.87 -9.36
CA ALA A 178 12.83 -8.55 -10.65
C ALA A 178 12.37 -9.60 -11.69
N GLU A 179 11.96 -9.11 -12.86
CA GLU A 179 11.94 -9.93 -14.07
C GLU A 179 13.36 -10.39 -14.44
#